data_AF-A0A2G5EJW8-F1
#
_entry.id   AF-A0A2G5EJW8-F1
#
_cell.length_a   1.000
_cell.length_b   1.000
_cell.length_c   1.000
_cell.angle_alpha   90.00
_cell.angle_beta   90.00
_cell.angle_gamma   90.00
#
_symmetry.space_group_name_H-M   'P 1'
#
loop_
_entity.id
_entity.type
_entity.pdbx_description
1 polymer ?
#
loop_
_entity_poly.entity_id
_entity_poly.type
_entity_poly.pdbx_seq_one_letter_code
_entity_poly.pdbx_strand_id
1 'polypeptide(L)'
;MGASSSTEKISAEQHELETLATSTGSLPSLQKAFEKLADPQTKSIPLKSLQKCFCFNFREPISQASHMPENFPKLLSNLGTSIVDLFFITDKEGVDWIQFLRGYIKCCGRMPTSALINILCKLYAATSSKAGFPLKVEFESDDIDCKISGYFTSRDVLMFLPICWIMSQSSRMLKLSQGQAKIEMPDTNHLLLSAVTSCAEDVKGLNVWDCSISDMEVQLPAQKFHMWVLSTVPTLAHCFTQYVHARIRRLAISEVQLSLPFEFLSRGFPLLYIYIIILH
;
A
#
# COMPACT_ATOMS: atom_id res chain seq x y z
N MET A 1 -56.93 -5.18 3.03
CA MET A 1 -56.11 -3.96 2.96
C MET A 1 -54.89 -4.24 3.82
N GLY A 2 -53.74 -4.60 3.24
CA GLY A 2 -52.63 -3.69 2.91
C GLY A 2 -51.82 -3.40 4.19
N ALA A 3 -50.53 -3.69 4.35
CA ALA A 3 -49.44 -3.83 3.38
C ALA A 3 -48.36 -4.79 3.93
N SER A 4 -47.88 -5.72 3.10
CA SER A 4 -46.60 -6.38 3.33
C SER A 4 -45.50 -5.38 2.99
N SER A 5 -44.88 -4.82 4.02
CA SER A 5 -43.61 -4.11 3.88
C SER A 5 -42.56 -5.11 3.39
N SER A 6 -42.20 -5.05 2.11
CA SER A 6 -41.03 -5.75 1.60
C SER A 6 -39.80 -4.99 2.08
N THR A 7 -39.30 -5.34 3.26
CA THR A 7 -37.90 -5.03 3.59
C THR A 7 -37.03 -5.71 2.56
N GLU A 8 -36.34 -4.94 1.73
CA GLU A 8 -35.26 -5.43 0.87
C GLU A 8 -34.31 -6.24 1.77
N LYS A 9 -34.30 -7.56 1.58
CA LYS A 9 -33.36 -8.43 2.29
C LYS A 9 -31.97 -8.11 1.76
N ILE A 10 -31.17 -7.45 2.59
CA ILE A 10 -29.72 -7.32 2.40
C ILE A 10 -29.15 -8.72 2.13
N SER A 11 -28.30 -8.86 1.10
CA SER A 11 -27.71 -10.15 0.77
C SER A 11 -26.84 -10.64 1.94
N ALA A 12 -26.75 -11.96 2.13
CA ALA A 12 -25.91 -12.54 3.19
C ALA A 12 -24.46 -12.05 3.10
N GLU A 13 -23.94 -11.93 1.87
CA GLU A 13 -22.61 -11.40 1.61
C GLU A 13 -22.45 -9.93 2.07
N GLN A 14 -23.40 -9.05 1.70
CA GLN A 14 -23.30 -7.65 2.12
C GLN A 14 -23.31 -7.53 3.65
N HIS A 15 -24.18 -8.28 4.32
CA HIS A 15 -24.25 -8.29 5.78
C HIS A 15 -22.92 -8.75 6.43
N GLU A 16 -22.28 -9.80 5.88
CA GLU A 16 -20.98 -10.27 6.36
C GLU A 16 -19.89 -9.21 6.19
N LEU A 17 -19.81 -8.58 5.01
CA LEU A 17 -18.82 -7.53 4.73
C LEU A 17 -19.05 -6.30 5.61
N GLU A 18 -20.30 -5.88 5.84
CA GLU A 18 -20.63 -4.78 6.75
C GLU A 18 -20.28 -5.11 8.20
N THR A 19 -20.50 -6.36 8.63
CA THR A 19 -20.11 -6.83 9.97
C THR A 19 -18.59 -6.78 10.15
N LEU A 20 -17.82 -7.24 9.15
CA LEU A 20 -16.36 -7.16 9.17
C LEU A 20 -15.88 -5.71 9.20
N ALA A 21 -16.45 -4.83 8.37
CA ALA A 21 -16.14 -3.40 8.37
C ALA A 21 -16.51 -2.73 9.71
N THR A 22 -17.59 -3.14 10.35
CA THR A 22 -18.01 -2.67 11.68
C THR A 22 -17.01 -3.10 12.76
N SER A 23 -16.52 -4.34 12.70
CA SER A 23 -15.53 -4.86 13.66
C SER A 23 -14.19 -4.11 13.66
N THR A 24 -13.91 -3.37 12.58
CA THR A 24 -12.72 -2.50 12.44
C THR A 24 -13.03 -1.01 12.71
N GLY A 25 -14.27 -0.68 13.09
CA GLY A 25 -14.74 0.70 13.30
C GLY A 25 -14.76 1.54 12.02
N SER A 26 -14.67 0.91 10.85
CA SER A 26 -14.48 1.62 9.58
C SER A 26 -15.78 1.84 8.82
N LEU A 27 -16.86 1.09 9.12
CA LEU A 27 -18.12 1.12 8.37
C LEU A 27 -18.68 2.54 8.16
N PRO A 28 -18.80 3.43 9.17
CA PRO A 28 -19.34 4.77 8.95
C PRO A 28 -18.48 5.63 8.01
N SER A 29 -17.15 5.45 8.04
CA SER A 29 -16.24 6.16 7.13
C SER A 29 -16.34 5.60 5.71
N LEU A 30 -16.55 4.30 5.57
CA LEU A 30 -16.72 3.64 4.28
C LEU A 30 -18.02 4.07 3.59
N GLN A 31 -19.13 4.11 4.33
CA GLN A 31 -20.42 4.58 3.82
C GLN A 31 -20.30 6.02 3.29
N LYS A 32 -19.76 6.94 4.11
CA LYS A 32 -19.52 8.33 3.68
C LYS A 32 -18.57 8.45 2.49
N ALA A 33 -17.51 7.65 2.44
CA ALA A 33 -16.58 7.66 1.32
C ALA A 33 -17.24 7.16 0.04
N PHE A 34 -18.07 6.11 0.14
CA PHE A 34 -18.82 5.56 -0.97
C PHE A 34 -19.84 6.57 -1.50
N GLU A 35 -20.67 7.16 -0.64
CA GLU A 35 -21.65 8.19 -1.01
C GLU A 35 -21.00 9.36 -1.76
N LYS A 36 -19.78 9.77 -1.39
CA LYS A 36 -19.06 10.87 -2.05
C LYS A 36 -18.44 10.50 -3.38
N LEU A 37 -18.06 9.24 -3.55
CA LEU A 37 -17.36 8.77 -4.75
C LEU A 37 -18.31 8.17 -5.78
N ALA A 38 -19.47 7.67 -5.35
CA ALA A 38 -20.44 7.01 -6.19
C ALA A 38 -21.13 8.02 -7.11
N ASP A 39 -21.33 7.61 -8.36
CA ASP A 39 -22.18 8.36 -9.28
C ASP A 39 -23.65 8.21 -8.86
N PRO A 40 -24.41 9.31 -8.72
CA PRO A 40 -25.81 9.24 -8.27
C PRO A 40 -26.74 8.46 -9.21
N GLN A 41 -26.41 8.35 -10.49
CA GLN A 41 -27.22 7.65 -11.49
C GLN A 41 -26.91 6.15 -11.49
N THR A 42 -25.63 5.77 -11.46
CA THR A 42 -25.24 4.36 -11.52
C THR A 42 -25.17 3.69 -10.15
N LYS A 43 -25.16 4.47 -9.06
CA LYS A 43 -24.92 4.02 -7.68
C LYS A 43 -23.62 3.22 -7.52
N SER A 44 -22.65 3.46 -8.40
CA SER A 44 -21.35 2.81 -8.39
C SER A 44 -20.24 3.86 -8.43
N ILE A 45 -19.09 3.55 -7.84
CA ILE A 45 -17.92 4.42 -7.89
C ILE A 45 -17.26 4.27 -9.28
N PRO A 46 -17.09 5.35 -10.05
CA PRO A 46 -16.32 5.29 -11.29
C PRO A 46 -14.87 4.92 -10.98
N LEU A 47 -14.30 3.97 -11.73
CA LEU A 47 -12.93 3.47 -11.53
C LEU A 47 -11.90 4.60 -11.44
N LYS A 48 -11.98 5.58 -12.36
CA LYS A 48 -11.07 6.74 -12.38
C LYS A 48 -11.15 7.58 -11.10
N SER A 49 -12.34 7.69 -10.49
CA SER A 49 -12.51 8.41 -9.22
C SER A 49 -11.84 7.68 -8.06
N LEU A 50 -12.00 6.35 -8.00
CA LEU A 50 -11.35 5.53 -6.98
C LEU A 50 -9.82 5.50 -7.16
N GLN A 51 -9.33 5.41 -8.40
CA GLN A 51 -7.89 5.46 -8.70
C GLN A 51 -7.27 6.77 -8.21
N LYS A 52 -7.93 7.91 -8.51
CA LYS A 52 -7.49 9.23 -8.03
C LYS A 52 -7.39 9.32 -6.50
N CYS A 53 -8.26 8.64 -5.76
CA CYS A 53 -8.20 8.59 -4.29
C CYS A 53 -6.85 8.02 -3.81
N PHE A 54 -6.36 6.98 -4.49
CA PHE A 54 -5.12 6.28 -4.15
C PHE A 54 -3.88 6.78 -4.92
N CYS A 55 -3.99 7.81 -5.77
CA CYS A 55 -2.83 8.39 -6.42
C CYS A 55 -2.02 9.31 -5.48
N PHE A 56 -0.71 9.37 -5.72
CA PHE A 56 0.15 10.42 -5.17
C PHE A 56 0.23 11.60 -6.15
N ASN A 57 -0.18 12.78 -5.70
CA ASN A 57 -0.01 14.02 -6.44
C ASN A 57 1.24 14.73 -5.90
N PHE A 58 2.42 14.40 -6.42
CA PHE A 58 3.63 15.16 -6.13
C PHE A 58 3.55 16.48 -6.91
N ARG A 59 3.56 17.62 -6.20
CA ARG A 59 3.69 18.95 -6.82
C ARG A 59 5.14 19.37 -7.04
N GLU A 60 6.06 18.79 -6.27
CA GLU A 60 7.49 19.04 -6.36
C GLU A 60 8.22 17.71 -6.56
N PRO A 61 9.35 17.70 -7.28
CA PRO A 61 10.16 16.50 -7.42
C PRO A 61 10.49 15.99 -6.02
N ILE A 62 10.31 14.68 -5.81
CA ILE A 62 10.90 13.95 -4.67
C ILE A 62 12.31 14.47 -4.54
N SER A 63 12.62 15.16 -3.45
CA SER A 63 13.90 15.83 -3.30
C SER A 63 14.98 14.78 -3.49
N GLN A 64 15.82 15.00 -4.50
CA GLN A 64 16.76 14.02 -5.04
C GLN A 64 17.54 13.33 -3.92
N ALA A 65 17.08 12.15 -3.49
CA ALA A 65 18.00 11.16 -3.01
C ALA A 65 18.84 10.81 -4.24
N SER A 66 20.13 11.12 -4.22
CA SER A 66 21.08 11.06 -5.33
C SER A 66 21.22 9.69 -6.02
N HIS A 67 20.44 8.69 -5.58
CA HIS A 67 20.51 7.30 -6.01
C HIS A 67 19.16 6.71 -6.46
N MET A 68 18.11 7.53 -6.59
CA MET A 68 16.80 7.01 -7.00
C MET A 68 16.78 6.69 -8.50
N PRO A 69 16.37 5.48 -8.93
CA PRO A 69 16.23 5.14 -10.34
C PRO A 69 15.26 6.08 -11.09
N GLU A 70 15.58 6.42 -12.34
CA GLU A 70 14.78 7.34 -13.17
C GLU A 70 13.31 6.91 -13.36
N ASN A 71 13.03 5.61 -13.27
CA ASN A 71 11.71 5.02 -13.42
C ASN A 71 10.83 5.14 -12.15
N PHE A 72 11.38 5.58 -11.01
CA PHE A 72 10.67 5.66 -9.74
C PHE A 72 9.42 6.58 -9.75
N PRO A 73 9.44 7.78 -10.35
CA PRO A 73 8.23 8.61 -10.46
C PRO A 73 7.13 7.92 -11.28
N LYS A 74 7.51 7.22 -12.35
CA LYS A 74 6.56 6.46 -13.18
C LYS A 74 5.93 5.32 -12.37
N LEU A 75 6.72 4.64 -11.54
CA LEU A 75 6.22 3.62 -10.61
C LEU A 75 5.15 4.19 -9.67
N LEU A 76 5.44 5.29 -9.00
CA LEU A 76 4.52 5.93 -8.06
C LEU A 76 3.22 6.41 -8.72
N SER A 77 3.31 6.90 -9.96
CA SER A 77 2.13 7.35 -10.72
C SER A 77 1.13 6.20 -11.00
N ASN A 78 1.63 4.95 -11.04
CA ASN A 78 0.81 3.76 -11.28
C ASN A 78 0.29 3.09 -10.00
N LEU A 79 0.72 3.54 -8.82
CA LEU A 79 0.36 2.89 -7.55
C LEU A 79 -1.17 2.90 -7.33
N GLY A 80 -1.81 4.06 -7.50
CA GLY A 80 -3.27 4.18 -7.29
C GLY A 80 -4.07 3.29 -8.23
N THR A 81 -3.68 3.21 -9.49
CA THR A 81 -4.27 2.30 -10.48
C THR A 81 -4.07 0.85 -10.08
N SER A 82 -2.88 0.46 -9.63
CA SER A 82 -2.57 -0.91 -9.22
C SER A 82 -3.37 -1.36 -8.00
N ILE A 83 -3.59 -0.46 -7.03
CA ILE A 83 -4.44 -0.75 -5.87
C ILE A 83 -5.88 -1.05 -6.31
N VAL A 84 -6.45 -0.21 -7.19
CA VAL A 84 -7.82 -0.41 -7.66
C VAL A 84 -7.94 -1.73 -8.41
N ASP A 85 -7.03 -1.99 -9.35
CA ASP A 85 -7.08 -3.18 -10.19
C ASP A 85 -6.91 -4.48 -9.41
N LEU A 86 -6.05 -4.49 -8.38
CA LEU A 86 -5.82 -5.69 -7.56
C LEU A 86 -6.95 -5.97 -6.56
N PHE A 87 -7.55 -4.93 -5.97
CA PHE A 87 -8.40 -5.11 -4.79
C PHE A 87 -9.86 -4.79 -5.03
N PHE A 88 -10.19 -3.88 -5.96
CA PHE A 88 -11.54 -3.30 -6.08
C PHE A 88 -12.26 -3.61 -7.40
N ILE A 89 -11.56 -4.09 -8.44
CA ILE A 89 -12.19 -4.42 -9.73
C ILE A 89 -12.62 -5.87 -9.77
N THR A 90 -13.87 -6.12 -10.18
CA THR A 90 -14.30 -7.44 -10.63
C THR A 90 -14.95 -7.43 -12.00
N ASP A 91 -15.71 -6.39 -12.40
CA ASP A 91 -16.32 -6.27 -13.74
C ASP A 91 -16.50 -4.80 -14.18
N LYS A 92 -16.49 -4.55 -15.50
CA LYS A 92 -16.07 -3.30 -16.17
C LYS A 92 -16.88 -2.00 -15.94
N GLU A 93 -17.90 -1.99 -15.09
CA GLU A 93 -18.88 -0.88 -14.99
C GLU A 93 -18.72 0.05 -13.77
N GLY A 94 -17.71 -0.18 -12.94
CA GLY A 94 -17.45 0.60 -11.72
C GLY A 94 -17.37 -0.28 -10.50
N VAL A 95 -17.34 0.32 -9.31
CA VAL A 95 -17.27 -0.41 -8.04
C VAL A 95 -18.56 -0.16 -7.26
N ASP A 96 -19.40 -1.18 -7.13
CA ASP A 96 -20.59 -1.11 -6.27
C ASP A 96 -20.23 -1.20 -4.78
N TRP A 97 -21.23 -1.09 -3.89
CA TRP A 97 -21.01 -1.11 -2.44
C TRP A 97 -20.36 -2.41 -1.95
N ILE A 98 -20.80 -3.55 -2.46
CA ILE A 98 -20.29 -4.87 -2.07
C ILE A 98 -18.83 -5.01 -2.52
N GLN A 99 -18.53 -4.68 -3.77
CA GLN A 99 -17.18 -4.70 -4.31
C GLN A 99 -16.26 -3.72 -3.58
N PHE A 100 -16.76 -2.55 -3.20
CA PHE A 100 -16.01 -1.55 -2.44
C PHE A 100 -15.65 -2.06 -1.05
N LEU A 101 -16.61 -2.64 -0.31
CA LEU A 101 -16.37 -3.25 0.99
C LEU A 101 -15.41 -4.44 0.89
N ARG A 102 -15.60 -5.32 -0.10
CA ARG A 102 -14.75 -6.48 -0.35
C ARG A 102 -13.31 -6.05 -0.60
N GLY A 103 -13.10 -5.05 -1.47
CA GLY A 103 -11.77 -4.50 -1.73
C GLY A 103 -11.14 -3.84 -0.52
N TYR A 104 -11.93 -3.09 0.27
CA TYR A 104 -11.45 -2.53 1.52
C TYR A 104 -10.99 -3.60 2.51
N ILE A 105 -11.78 -4.67 2.70
CA ILE A 105 -11.45 -5.77 3.61
C ILE A 105 -10.21 -6.52 3.11
N LYS A 106 -10.01 -6.69 1.80
CA LYS A 106 -8.76 -7.23 1.24
C LYS A 106 -7.54 -6.36 1.56
N CYS A 107 -7.71 -5.05 1.73
CA CYS A 107 -6.60 -4.14 2.05
C CYS A 107 -6.37 -3.95 3.56
N CYS A 108 -7.45 -3.96 4.33
CA CYS A 108 -7.50 -3.45 5.70
C CYS A 108 -8.11 -4.42 6.71
N GLY A 109 -8.47 -5.63 6.28
CA GLY A 109 -8.90 -6.70 7.16
C GLY A 109 -7.80 -7.14 8.12
N ARG A 110 -8.19 -7.87 9.18
CA ARG A 110 -7.21 -8.47 10.09
C ARG A 110 -6.52 -9.62 9.37
N MET A 111 -5.21 -9.50 9.17
CA MET A 111 -4.40 -10.49 8.46
C MET A 111 -3.07 -10.72 9.18
N PRO A 112 -2.48 -11.91 9.06
CA PRO A 112 -1.11 -12.15 9.49
C PRO A 112 -0.12 -11.20 8.78
N THR A 113 0.95 -10.82 9.45
CA THR A 113 2.02 -9.98 8.87
C THR A 113 2.59 -10.56 7.57
N SER A 114 2.71 -11.89 7.47
CA SER A 114 3.17 -12.59 6.26
C SER A 114 2.25 -12.35 5.06
N ALA A 115 0.93 -12.37 5.26
CA ALA A 115 -0.07 -12.09 4.23
C ALA A 115 0.01 -10.62 3.77
N LEU A 116 0.19 -9.70 4.71
CA LEU A 116 0.37 -8.27 4.40
C LEU A 116 1.65 -8.02 3.57
N ILE A 117 2.74 -8.74 3.85
CA ILE A 117 3.96 -8.69 3.03
C ILE A 117 3.68 -9.24 1.62
N ASN A 118 2.96 -10.35 1.49
CA ASN A 118 2.55 -10.87 0.19
C ASN A 118 1.74 -9.85 -0.62
N ILE A 119 0.77 -9.18 0.02
CA ILE A 119 -0.03 -8.12 -0.56
C ILE A 119 0.86 -6.96 -1.05
N LEU A 120 1.84 -6.55 -0.25
CA LEU A 120 2.82 -5.52 -0.66
C LEU A 120 3.65 -5.95 -1.86
N CYS A 121 4.14 -7.19 -1.88
CA CYS A 121 4.88 -7.74 -3.01
C CYS A 121 4.02 -7.80 -4.29
N LYS A 122 2.76 -8.24 -4.18
CA LYS A 122 1.79 -8.25 -5.30
C LYS A 122 1.53 -6.84 -5.83
N LEU A 123 1.29 -5.89 -4.92
CA LEU A 123 1.09 -4.49 -5.27
C LEU A 123 2.31 -3.92 -5.99
N TYR A 124 3.51 -4.16 -5.47
CA TYR A 124 4.74 -3.72 -6.09
C TYR A 124 4.94 -4.34 -7.48
N ALA A 125 4.74 -5.65 -7.63
CA ALA A 125 4.83 -6.34 -8.93
C ALA A 125 3.84 -5.79 -9.97
N ALA A 126 2.57 -5.59 -9.58
CA ALA A 126 1.56 -5.00 -10.46
C ALA A 126 1.90 -3.56 -10.87
N THR A 127 2.41 -2.78 -9.91
CA THR A 127 2.82 -1.38 -10.14
C THR A 127 4.01 -1.32 -11.11
N SER A 128 5.02 -2.18 -10.91
CA SER A 128 6.21 -2.28 -11.77
C SER A 128 5.86 -2.73 -13.19
N SER A 129 4.95 -3.70 -13.33
CA SER A 129 4.44 -4.15 -14.63
C SER A 129 3.78 -3.00 -15.40
N LYS A 130 2.87 -2.24 -14.76
CA LYS A 130 2.24 -1.05 -15.36
C LYS A 130 3.23 0.07 -15.69
N ALA A 131 4.30 0.19 -14.90
CA ALA A 131 5.35 1.16 -15.16
C ALA A 131 6.32 0.71 -16.27
N GLY A 132 6.19 -0.50 -16.80
CA GLY A 132 6.92 -1.03 -17.96
C GLY A 132 8.19 -1.79 -17.61
N PHE A 133 8.36 -2.23 -16.37
CA PHE A 133 9.48 -3.05 -15.91
C PHE A 133 8.95 -4.20 -15.04
N PRO A 134 8.35 -5.24 -15.66
CA PRO A 134 7.82 -6.37 -14.93
C PRO A 134 8.91 -7.09 -14.13
N LEU A 135 8.57 -7.49 -12.91
CA LEU A 135 9.46 -8.21 -12.02
C LEU A 135 9.52 -9.69 -12.39
N LYS A 136 10.62 -10.37 -12.05
CA LYS A 136 10.78 -11.82 -12.19
C LYS A 136 10.26 -12.56 -10.95
N VAL A 137 9.07 -12.20 -10.49
CA VAL A 137 8.41 -12.86 -9.34
C VAL A 137 7.07 -13.42 -9.78
N GLU A 138 6.70 -14.56 -9.19
CA GLU A 138 5.46 -15.27 -9.48
C GLU A 138 4.73 -15.56 -8.18
N PHE A 139 3.40 -15.62 -8.26
CA PHE A 139 2.51 -15.89 -7.15
C PHE A 139 1.67 -17.12 -7.51
N GLU A 140 1.62 -18.10 -6.61
CA GLU A 140 0.94 -19.38 -6.86
C GLU A 140 -0.57 -19.23 -7.08
N SER A 141 -1.19 -18.27 -6.38
CA SER A 141 -2.61 -17.96 -6.51
C SER A 141 -2.89 -16.49 -6.21
N ASP A 142 -4.12 -16.06 -6.48
CA ASP A 142 -4.60 -14.73 -6.12
C ASP A 142 -4.86 -14.57 -4.61
N ASP A 143 -4.80 -15.66 -3.83
CA ASP A 143 -5.02 -15.62 -2.38
C ASP A 143 -3.94 -14.84 -1.64
N ILE A 144 -4.31 -14.29 -0.48
CA ILE A 144 -3.41 -13.44 0.34
C ILE A 144 -2.24 -14.23 0.96
N ASP A 145 -2.42 -15.53 1.19
CA ASP A 145 -1.42 -16.42 1.79
C ASP A 145 -0.66 -17.27 0.77
N CYS A 146 -0.68 -16.86 -0.51
CA CYS A 146 -0.02 -17.62 -1.57
C CYS A 146 1.51 -17.64 -1.43
N LYS A 147 2.14 -18.70 -1.96
CA LYS A 147 3.59 -18.77 -2.08
C LYS A 147 4.09 -17.79 -3.14
N ILE A 148 5.21 -17.14 -2.84
CA ILE A 148 5.96 -16.31 -3.78
C ILE A 148 7.18 -17.09 -4.30
N SER A 149 7.50 -16.96 -5.59
CA SER A 149 8.67 -17.55 -6.24
C SER A 149 9.37 -16.52 -7.13
N GLY A 150 10.53 -16.91 -7.69
CA GLY A 150 11.36 -16.01 -8.49
C GLY A 150 12.28 -15.13 -7.63
N TYR A 151 12.63 -13.95 -8.15
CA TYR A 151 13.69 -13.12 -7.59
C TYR A 151 13.36 -11.62 -7.70
N PHE A 152 13.72 -10.88 -6.65
CA PHE A 152 13.89 -9.43 -6.72
C PHE A 152 15.34 -9.11 -7.02
N THR A 153 15.61 -8.04 -7.75
CA THR A 153 16.96 -7.47 -7.82
C THR A 153 17.21 -6.49 -6.66
N SER A 154 18.46 -6.20 -6.35
CA SER A 154 18.81 -5.08 -5.43
C SER A 154 18.19 -3.76 -5.88
N ARG A 155 18.10 -3.51 -7.19
CA ARG A 155 17.38 -2.35 -7.75
C ARG A 155 15.90 -2.36 -7.41
N ASP A 156 15.27 -3.54 -7.42
CA ASP A 156 13.86 -3.68 -7.03
C ASP A 156 13.67 -3.37 -5.55
N VAL A 157 14.55 -3.86 -4.68
CA VAL A 157 14.51 -3.55 -3.24
C VAL A 157 14.72 -2.06 -2.99
N LEU A 158 15.65 -1.43 -3.73
CA LEU A 158 15.91 0.01 -3.66
C LEU A 158 14.68 0.86 -4.01
N MET A 159 13.79 0.39 -4.90
CA MET A 159 12.53 1.08 -5.21
C MET A 159 11.37 0.66 -4.28
N PHE A 160 11.36 -0.58 -3.82
CA PHE A 160 10.34 -1.12 -2.92
C PHE A 160 10.31 -0.40 -1.57
N LEU A 161 11.47 -0.22 -0.92
CA LEU A 161 11.56 0.39 0.41
C LEU A 161 11.05 1.84 0.43
N PRO A 162 11.43 2.73 -0.52
CA PRO A 162 10.87 4.08 -0.61
C PRO A 162 9.36 4.11 -0.88
N ILE A 163 8.79 3.18 -1.66
CA ILE A 163 7.33 3.11 -1.85
C ILE A 163 6.63 2.84 -0.53
N CYS A 164 7.11 1.85 0.22
CA CYS A 164 6.57 1.54 1.54
C CYS A 164 6.73 2.72 2.51
N TRP A 165 7.87 3.43 2.46
CA TRP A 165 8.06 4.66 3.22
C TRP A 165 7.00 5.71 2.87
N ILE A 166 6.81 6.04 1.59
CA ILE A 166 5.84 7.03 1.13
C ILE A 166 4.42 6.65 1.58
N MET A 167 4.05 5.37 1.47
CA MET A 167 2.75 4.88 1.95
C MET A 167 2.58 5.09 3.47
N SER A 168 3.62 4.82 4.26
CA SER A 168 3.60 5.04 5.71
C SER A 168 3.49 6.53 6.09
N GLN A 169 4.10 7.43 5.31
CA GLN A 169 4.06 8.87 5.55
C GLN A 169 2.78 9.54 5.04
N SER A 170 1.98 8.85 4.21
CA SER A 170 0.82 9.42 3.56
C SER A 170 -0.12 10.15 4.52
N SER A 171 -0.46 9.57 5.67
CA SER A 171 -1.34 10.19 6.67
C SER A 171 -0.81 11.52 7.21
N ARG A 172 0.52 11.68 7.32
CA ARG A 172 1.20 12.91 7.72
C ARG A 172 1.21 13.94 6.59
N MET A 173 1.47 13.49 5.37
CA MET A 173 1.44 14.35 4.18
C MET A 173 0.05 14.93 3.90
N LEU A 174 -1.02 14.18 4.18
CA LEU A 174 -2.40 14.66 4.03
C LEU A 174 -2.70 15.85 4.99
N LYS A 175 -2.09 15.86 6.18
CA LYS A 175 -2.21 16.97 7.15
C LYS A 175 -1.44 18.22 6.73
N LEU A 176 -0.31 18.06 6.06
CA LEU A 176 0.56 19.16 5.63
C LEU A 176 0.09 19.83 4.33
N SER A 177 -0.92 19.30 3.64
CA SER A 177 -1.40 19.80 2.34
C SER A 177 -1.98 21.23 2.31
N GLN A 178 -1.85 22.01 3.39
CA GLN A 178 -2.04 23.47 3.40
C GLN A 178 -0.75 24.28 3.12
N GLY A 179 0.42 23.64 2.96
CA GLY A 179 1.66 24.30 2.53
C GLY A 179 2.71 23.27 2.11
N GLN A 180 3.46 23.55 1.05
CA GLN A 180 4.45 22.67 0.39
C GLN A 180 5.18 21.71 1.35
N ALA A 181 4.71 20.48 1.44
CA ALA A 181 5.40 19.42 2.17
C ALA A 181 6.45 18.80 1.26
N LYS A 182 7.70 19.21 1.42
CA LYS A 182 8.84 18.51 0.81
C LYS A 182 8.92 17.11 1.43
N ILE A 183 8.88 16.08 0.58
CA ILE A 183 9.00 14.70 1.03
C ILE A 183 10.48 14.36 1.05
N GLU A 184 11.04 14.31 2.26
CA GLU A 184 12.39 13.81 2.47
C GLU A 184 12.36 12.28 2.44
N MET A 185 13.17 11.71 1.56
CA MET A 185 13.36 10.26 1.50
C MET A 185 14.39 9.84 2.54
N PRO A 186 14.14 8.76 3.29
CA PRO A 186 15.12 8.22 4.21
C PRO A 186 16.27 7.62 3.40
N ASP A 187 17.47 7.62 3.98
CA ASP A 187 18.55 6.80 3.47
C ASP A 187 18.21 5.32 3.70
N THR A 188 18.03 4.56 2.61
CA THR A 188 17.70 3.13 2.65
C THR A 188 18.90 2.23 2.38
N ASN A 189 20.12 2.77 2.27
CA ASN A 189 21.32 2.02 1.89
C ASN A 189 21.63 0.88 2.88
N HIS A 190 21.57 1.16 4.19
CA HIS A 190 21.80 0.15 5.22
C HIS A 190 20.78 -1.00 5.17
N LEU A 191 19.51 -0.67 4.91
CA LEU A 191 18.45 -1.68 4.74
C LEU A 191 18.64 -2.51 3.47
N LEU A 192 19.01 -1.86 2.36
CA LEU A 192 19.32 -2.55 1.11
C LEU A 192 20.50 -3.51 1.30
N LEU A 193 21.58 -3.06 1.94
CA LEU A 193 22.75 -3.87 2.25
C LEU A 193 22.40 -5.07 3.14
N SER A 194 21.59 -4.85 4.19
CA SER A 194 21.09 -5.92 5.05
C SER A 194 20.30 -6.96 4.25
N ALA A 195 19.40 -6.51 3.35
CA ALA A 195 18.61 -7.41 2.51
C ALA A 195 19.50 -8.22 1.57
N VAL A 196 20.44 -7.59 0.87
CA VAL A 196 21.39 -8.25 -0.04
C VAL A 196 22.21 -9.29 0.71
N THR A 197 22.81 -8.92 1.83
CA THR A 197 23.66 -9.81 2.64
C THR A 197 22.87 -11.01 3.18
N SER A 198 21.60 -10.81 3.55
CA SER A 198 20.77 -11.87 4.13
C SER A 198 20.15 -12.81 3.08
N CYS A 199 19.89 -12.30 1.87
CA CYS A 199 19.09 -13.02 0.88
C CYS A 199 19.90 -13.62 -0.27
N ALA A 200 20.97 -12.96 -0.70
CA ALA A 200 21.71 -13.38 -1.88
C ALA A 200 22.51 -14.67 -1.64
N GLU A 201 22.56 -15.54 -2.65
CA GLU A 201 23.15 -16.88 -2.53
C GLU A 201 24.67 -16.88 -2.79
N ASP A 202 25.16 -15.94 -3.60
CA ASP A 202 26.54 -15.87 -4.09
C ASP A 202 27.30 -14.62 -3.61
N VAL A 203 27.13 -14.21 -2.35
CA VAL A 203 27.83 -13.03 -1.78
C VAL A 203 29.32 -13.31 -1.49
N LYS A 204 29.80 -14.54 -1.68
CA LYS A 204 31.21 -14.92 -1.44
C LYS A 204 32.12 -14.24 -2.47
N GLY A 205 32.60 -13.04 -2.13
CA GLY A 205 33.57 -12.27 -2.92
C GLY A 205 33.11 -10.84 -3.27
N LEU A 206 31.87 -10.48 -2.97
CA LEU A 206 31.38 -9.12 -3.16
C LEU A 206 31.79 -8.29 -1.94
N ASN A 207 32.71 -7.34 -2.12
CA ASN A 207 32.97 -6.34 -1.07
C ASN A 207 31.81 -5.35 -1.07
N VAL A 208 30.70 -5.75 -0.45
CA VAL A 208 29.41 -5.02 -0.47
C VAL A 208 29.52 -3.61 0.14
N TRP A 209 30.61 -3.36 0.87
CA TRP A 209 30.96 -2.07 1.47
C TRP A 209 31.68 -1.11 0.51
N ASP A 210 32.31 -1.62 -0.56
CA ASP A 210 33.11 -0.83 -1.52
C ASP A 210 32.40 -0.63 -2.88
N CYS A 211 31.29 -1.32 -3.13
CA CYS A 211 30.53 -1.19 -4.38
C CYS A 211 29.29 -0.32 -4.17
N SER A 212 28.97 0.54 -5.15
CA SER A 212 27.65 1.15 -5.27
C SER A 212 26.62 0.04 -5.52
N ILE A 213 26.02 -0.50 -4.46
CA ILE A 213 25.01 -1.58 -4.50
C ILE A 213 23.84 -1.20 -5.43
N SER A 214 23.62 0.10 -5.66
CA SER A 214 22.68 0.65 -6.64
C SER A 214 22.93 0.20 -8.08
N ASP A 215 24.18 -0.09 -8.42
CA ASP A 215 24.62 -0.43 -9.78
C ASP A 215 24.75 -1.95 -9.98
N MET A 216 24.65 -2.71 -8.89
CA MET A 216 24.67 -4.17 -8.93
C MET A 216 23.25 -4.70 -9.09
N GLU A 217 23.04 -5.67 -9.99
CA GLU A 217 21.78 -6.40 -10.15
C GLU A 217 21.81 -7.74 -9.39
N VAL A 218 22.09 -7.67 -8.08
CA VAL A 218 22.13 -8.87 -7.24
C VAL A 218 20.73 -9.46 -7.15
N GLN A 219 20.60 -10.77 -7.38
CA GLN A 219 19.33 -11.48 -7.28
C GLN A 219 19.08 -11.95 -5.84
N LEU A 220 17.92 -11.61 -5.32
CA LEU A 220 17.43 -11.99 -4.01
C LEU A 220 16.22 -12.91 -4.22
N PRO A 221 16.30 -14.21 -3.87
CA PRO A 221 15.17 -15.12 -3.96
C PRO A 221 13.96 -14.55 -3.21
N ALA A 222 12.80 -14.53 -3.86
CA ALA A 222 11.62 -13.82 -3.36
C ALA A 222 11.16 -14.31 -1.98
N GLN A 223 11.31 -15.61 -1.70
CA GLN A 223 11.03 -16.20 -0.38
C GLN A 223 11.99 -15.72 0.69
N LYS A 224 13.30 -15.63 0.38
CA LYS A 224 14.30 -15.10 1.33
C LYS A 224 14.05 -13.63 1.61
N PHE A 225 13.72 -12.85 0.58
CA PHE A 225 13.34 -11.45 0.75
C PHE A 225 12.08 -11.29 1.61
N HIS A 226 11.04 -12.07 1.36
CA HIS A 226 9.81 -12.08 2.17
C HIS A 226 10.12 -12.37 3.65
N MET A 227 10.91 -13.42 3.91
CA MET A 227 11.35 -13.77 5.26
C MET A 227 12.21 -12.68 5.90
N TRP A 228 13.11 -12.04 5.14
CA TRP A 228 13.92 -10.92 5.62
C TRP A 228 13.05 -9.72 6.01
N VAL A 229 12.03 -9.36 5.22
CA VAL A 229 11.08 -8.30 5.59
C VAL A 229 10.38 -8.65 6.90
N LEU A 230 9.93 -9.91 7.04
CA LEU A 230 9.24 -10.39 8.23
C LEU A 230 10.13 -10.35 9.48
N SER A 231 11.42 -10.67 9.37
CA SER A 231 12.35 -10.71 10.50
C SER A 231 12.94 -9.34 10.85
N THR A 232 13.20 -8.51 9.86
CA THR A 232 14.04 -7.31 9.99
C THR A 232 13.20 -6.03 10.07
N VAL A 233 12.14 -5.94 9.26
CA VAL A 233 11.28 -4.75 9.17
C VAL A 233 9.78 -5.11 9.12
N PRO A 234 9.25 -5.87 10.10
CA PRO A 234 7.86 -6.36 10.07
C PRO A 234 6.80 -5.26 10.06
N THR A 235 7.15 -4.06 10.55
CA THR A 235 6.26 -2.90 10.52
C THR A 235 5.97 -2.42 9.10
N LEU A 236 6.86 -2.71 8.13
CA LEU A 236 6.67 -2.38 6.72
C LEU A 236 5.38 -2.98 6.16
N ALA A 237 5.01 -4.18 6.64
CA ALA A 237 3.80 -4.89 6.24
C ALA A 237 2.52 -4.03 6.38
N HIS A 238 2.49 -3.13 7.38
CA HIS A 238 1.30 -2.36 7.72
C HIS A 238 1.19 -1.04 6.92
N CYS A 239 2.22 -0.64 6.18
CA CYS A 239 2.21 0.65 5.48
C CYS A 239 1.09 0.74 4.44
N PHE A 240 0.77 -0.36 3.77
CA PHE A 240 -0.31 -0.43 2.79
C PHE A 240 -1.70 -0.30 3.42
N THR A 241 -1.97 -1.07 4.48
CA THR A 241 -3.24 -0.97 5.22
C THR A 241 -3.45 0.44 5.77
N GLN A 242 -2.42 1.03 6.38
CA GLN A 242 -2.47 2.41 6.88
C GLN A 242 -2.73 3.40 5.74
N TYR A 243 -2.09 3.21 4.59
CA TYR A 243 -2.28 4.03 3.40
C TYR A 243 -3.73 4.02 2.92
N VAL A 244 -4.28 2.83 2.65
CA VAL A 244 -5.65 2.67 2.14
C VAL A 244 -6.67 3.23 3.13
N HIS A 245 -6.53 2.88 4.41
CA HIS A 245 -7.41 3.38 5.46
C HIS A 245 -7.39 4.91 5.55
N ALA A 246 -6.21 5.53 5.55
CA ALA A 246 -6.08 6.98 5.64
C ALA A 246 -6.68 7.71 4.43
N ARG A 247 -6.50 7.17 3.22
CA ARG A 247 -7.06 7.76 1.99
C ARG A 247 -8.59 7.73 1.98
N ILE A 248 -9.19 6.59 2.32
CA ILE A 248 -10.64 6.46 2.40
C ILE A 248 -11.22 7.34 3.50
N ARG A 249 -10.63 7.33 4.69
CA ARG A 249 -11.11 8.14 5.82
C ARG A 249 -11.08 9.64 5.53
N ARG A 250 -10.11 10.12 4.74
CA ARG A 250 -10.06 11.52 4.32
C ARG A 250 -11.29 11.93 3.51
N LEU A 251 -11.77 11.06 2.62
CA LEU A 251 -12.98 11.32 1.84
C LEU A 251 -14.18 11.51 2.77
N ALA A 252 -14.30 10.66 3.79
CA ALA A 252 -15.38 10.75 4.77
C ALA A 252 -15.37 12.08 5.56
N ILE A 253 -14.19 12.62 5.87
CA ILE A 253 -14.01 13.81 6.73
C ILE A 253 -14.13 15.14 5.96
N SER A 254 -14.08 15.14 4.62
CA SER A 254 -14.17 16.39 3.83
C SER A 254 -15.59 16.97 3.79
N GLU A 255 -16.07 17.47 4.92
CA GLU A 255 -16.90 18.66 5.16
C GLU A 255 -17.03 18.82 6.69
N VAL A 256 -16.46 19.91 7.21
CA VAL A 256 -16.53 20.41 8.61
C VAL A 256 -15.60 19.71 9.64
N GLN A 257 -14.89 20.56 10.41
CA GLN A 257 -13.99 20.27 11.56
C GLN A 257 -12.55 19.80 11.27
N LEU A 258 -11.75 20.72 10.74
CA LEU A 258 -10.32 20.80 11.00
C LEU A 258 -10.08 21.45 12.38
N SER A 259 -10.56 20.84 13.46
CA SER A 259 -10.28 21.33 14.82
C SER A 259 -10.52 20.27 15.90
N LEU A 260 -9.88 19.11 15.82
CA LEU A 260 -9.56 18.34 17.03
C LEU A 260 -8.21 17.62 16.86
N PRO A 261 -7.30 17.72 17.84
CA PRO A 261 -6.02 17.03 17.82
C PRO A 261 -6.26 15.54 18.07
N PHE A 262 -6.09 14.73 17.02
CA PHE A 262 -6.13 13.27 17.13
C PHE A 262 -4.81 12.77 17.76
N GLU A 263 -4.66 12.93 19.08
CA GLU A 263 -3.48 12.51 19.85
C GLU A 263 -3.52 11.04 20.30
N PHE A 264 -4.59 10.28 20.08
CA PHE A 264 -4.74 8.98 20.74
C PHE A 264 -4.36 7.71 19.97
N LEU A 265 -3.75 7.82 18.78
CA LEU A 265 -3.15 6.66 18.07
C LEU A 265 -1.70 6.88 17.62
N SER A 266 -1.07 8.00 17.99
CA SER A 266 0.33 8.30 17.67
C SER A 266 1.29 8.04 18.83
N ARG A 267 0.84 7.46 19.95
CA ARG A 267 1.74 7.03 21.02
C ARG A 267 2.37 5.68 20.68
N GLY A 268 3.57 5.77 20.12
CA GLY A 268 4.61 4.75 20.25
C GLY A 268 4.73 3.80 19.07
N PHE A 269 5.93 3.78 18.48
CA PHE A 269 6.47 2.68 17.65
C PHE A 269 5.86 2.49 16.26
N PRO A 270 6.29 3.30 15.27
CA PRO A 270 6.97 2.65 14.13
C PRO A 270 8.22 3.37 13.63
N LEU A 271 8.45 4.63 14.03
CA LEU A 271 9.58 5.41 13.52
C LEU A 271 10.87 5.18 14.28
N LEU A 272 10.81 4.80 15.56
CA LEU A 272 12.03 4.49 16.28
C LEU A 272 12.73 3.28 15.66
N TYR A 273 12.01 2.29 15.11
CA TYR A 273 12.68 1.10 14.54
C TYR A 273 13.31 1.34 13.16
N ILE A 274 12.68 2.13 12.29
CA ILE A 274 13.34 2.51 11.01
C ILE A 274 14.53 3.45 11.30
N TYR A 275 14.40 4.37 12.26
CA TYR A 275 15.50 5.27 12.63
C TYR A 275 16.62 4.58 13.44
N ILE A 276 16.30 3.57 14.27
CA ILE A 276 17.28 2.78 15.04
C ILE A 276 17.99 1.76 14.16
N ILE A 277 17.32 1.16 13.17
CA ILE A 277 17.98 0.26 12.19
C ILE A 277 18.86 1.05 11.20
N ILE A 278 18.60 2.35 10.99
CA ILE A 278 19.44 3.22 10.14
C ILE A 278 20.64 3.82 10.94
N LEU A 279 20.62 3.80 12.28
CA LEU A 279 21.67 4.41 13.13
C LEU A 279 22.63 3.41 13.82
N HIS A 280 22.58 2.13 13.47
CA HIS A 280 23.54 1.11 13.92
C HIS A 280 23.97 0.19 12.77
#